data_AF-A0A8H3PEW7-F1
#
_entry.id   AF-A0A8H3PEW7-F1
#
_cell.length_a   1.000
_cell.length_b   1.000
_cell.length_c   1.000
_cell.angle_alpha   90.00
_cell.angle_beta   90.00
_cell.angle_gamma   90.00
#
_symmetry.space_group_name_H-M   'P 1'
#
loop_
_entity.id
_entity.type
_entity.pdbx_description
1 polymer ?
#
loop_
_entity_poly.entity_id
_entity_poly.type
_entity_poly.pdbx_seq_one_letter_code
_entity_poly.pdbx_strand_id
1 'polypeptide(L)'
;MDKKTREDLGSSRTASTSAIIEDFVRSYEKHRDFYNHTATAARKICEAALERHRIPCLVSHRAKEAASLHKKLYARQLLRGHVYSSRDEIKNDISDLAGVRIALYYPRHGEQVKRILNDEFIVVEKKTINRMGIDEAIHGGYDRWFPGYCAKHYRVHLKNGTVNQEGVPTHNTKVEIQVVSVLRHVWAEVEHDVVYKGKLRASRDDHRILDGLSGAVFLGECFLDQLYQTQVAKTTTDDKGFESVYALGSFLWSWTASLGHCQVEYPMEVEFLKDLLGILGLNNPRTLRDILSQIDLSTREGSEWHSFRASFHPARSSLTMFIMDRILTMQVGASKLENAPMDDLGAADHARHELGLISSSLIWLDRVYPLSSQLFGALFASDSWDHYLPGIRWLDSRRPQDYWRGNAALTDEEKQRINGLFQCFARNKEKPVQLAFALARLGVLKRYAADWLALHRVISPLLIVIKARY
;
A
#
# COMPACT_ATOMS: atom_id res chain seq x y z
N MET A 1 60.52 -0.43 -6.67
CA MET A 1 59.52 0.50 -7.23
C MET A 1 59.71 1.83 -6.54
N ASP A 2 60.17 2.84 -7.26
CA ASP A 2 60.61 4.12 -6.71
C ASP A 2 59.45 4.92 -6.10
N LYS A 3 59.75 5.69 -5.05
CA LYS A 3 58.77 6.54 -4.33
C LYS A 3 58.07 7.53 -5.28
N LYS A 4 58.83 8.02 -6.27
CA LYS A 4 58.38 8.90 -7.36
C LYS A 4 57.37 8.22 -8.29
N THR A 5 57.58 6.94 -8.61
CA THR A 5 56.66 6.14 -9.45
C THR A 5 55.34 5.87 -8.75
N ARG A 6 55.34 5.68 -7.42
CA ARG A 6 54.11 5.55 -6.61
C ARG A 6 53.33 6.86 -6.51
N GLU A 7 54.02 8.00 -6.41
CA GLU A 7 53.39 9.33 -6.41
C GLU A 7 52.78 9.68 -7.79
N ASP A 8 53.47 9.39 -8.89
CA ASP A 8 52.94 9.60 -10.25
C ASP A 8 51.74 8.68 -10.58
N LEU A 9 51.76 7.43 -10.10
CA LEU A 9 50.61 6.50 -10.20
C LEU A 9 49.40 6.95 -9.35
N GLY A 10 49.64 7.57 -8.19
CA GLY A 10 48.60 8.15 -7.34
C GLY A 10 48.00 9.44 -7.92
N SER A 11 48.83 10.28 -8.54
CA SER A 11 48.42 11.52 -9.23
C SER A 11 47.63 11.25 -10.51
N SER A 12 48.05 10.27 -11.33
CA SER A 12 47.34 9.87 -12.55
C SER A 12 45.98 9.22 -12.26
N ARG A 13 45.89 8.39 -11.20
CA ARG A 13 44.61 7.79 -10.76
C ARG A 13 43.63 8.85 -10.23
N THR A 14 44.10 9.82 -9.44
CA THR A 14 43.23 10.89 -8.92
C THR A 14 42.71 11.82 -10.03
N ALA A 15 43.50 12.11 -11.06
CA ALA A 15 43.06 12.85 -12.24
C ALA A 15 42.02 12.09 -13.07
N SER A 16 42.21 10.78 -13.29
CA SER A 16 41.26 9.92 -14.01
C SER A 16 39.92 9.77 -13.26
N THR A 17 39.95 9.69 -11.94
CA THR A 17 38.74 9.60 -11.11
C THR A 17 37.95 10.90 -11.06
N SER A 18 38.63 12.05 -10.98
CA SER A 18 37.96 13.36 -11.14
C SER A 18 37.22 13.40 -12.46
N ALA A 19 37.84 12.91 -13.56
CA ALA A 19 37.19 12.83 -14.85
C ALA A 19 35.92 11.94 -14.85
N ILE A 20 35.89 10.80 -14.14
CA ILE A 20 34.70 9.93 -14.05
C ILE A 20 33.57 10.63 -13.27
N ILE A 21 33.87 11.30 -12.15
CA ILE A 21 32.86 12.03 -11.38
C ILE A 21 32.30 13.20 -12.20
N GLU A 22 33.18 14.01 -12.82
CA GLU A 22 32.76 15.15 -13.65
C GLU A 22 31.90 14.71 -14.85
N ASP A 23 32.32 13.64 -15.52
CA ASP A 23 31.60 13.05 -16.64
C ASP A 23 30.23 12.49 -16.21
N PHE A 24 30.17 11.80 -15.06
CA PHE A 24 28.91 11.31 -14.49
C PHE A 24 27.97 12.47 -14.15
N VAL A 25 28.45 13.52 -13.47
CA VAL A 25 27.64 14.69 -13.09
C VAL A 25 27.13 15.42 -14.33
N ARG A 26 27.97 15.59 -15.37
CA ARG A 26 27.56 16.20 -16.64
C ARG A 26 26.52 15.36 -17.37
N SER A 27 26.68 14.05 -17.39
CA SER A 27 25.69 13.13 -17.95
C SER A 27 24.39 13.15 -17.15
N TYR A 28 24.46 13.19 -15.83
CA TYR A 28 23.31 13.30 -14.94
C TYR A 28 22.51 14.57 -15.20
N GLU A 29 23.18 15.73 -15.30
CA GLU A 29 22.51 17.01 -15.55
C GLU A 29 21.69 17.00 -16.84
N LYS A 30 22.24 16.41 -17.91
CA LYS A 30 21.52 16.24 -19.19
C LYS A 30 20.31 15.31 -19.09
N HIS A 31 20.30 14.37 -18.15
CA HIS A 31 19.22 13.41 -17.95
C HIS A 31 18.46 13.64 -16.64
N ARG A 32 18.57 14.83 -16.02
CA ARG A 32 17.96 15.11 -14.72
C ARG A 32 16.43 15.00 -14.78
N ASP A 33 15.84 15.38 -15.92
CA ASP A 33 14.40 15.24 -16.17
C ASP A 33 13.93 13.79 -16.09
N PHE A 34 14.73 12.81 -16.54
CA PHE A 34 14.38 11.39 -16.40
C PHE A 34 14.21 10.99 -14.92
N TYR A 35 15.11 11.43 -14.04
CA TYR A 35 15.00 11.16 -12.60
C TYR A 35 13.84 11.92 -11.97
N ASN A 36 13.55 13.14 -12.45
CA ASN A 36 12.41 13.93 -11.99
C ASN A 36 11.08 13.26 -12.34
N HIS A 37 10.94 12.77 -13.58
CA HIS A 37 9.77 11.99 -14.01
C HIS A 37 9.63 10.70 -13.21
N THR A 38 10.73 9.99 -12.96
CA THR A 38 10.73 8.76 -12.14
C THR A 38 10.26 9.06 -10.71
N ALA A 39 10.77 10.14 -10.10
CA ALA A 39 10.34 10.59 -8.77
C ALA A 39 8.86 11.03 -8.77
N THR A 40 8.39 11.68 -9.84
CA THR A 40 6.98 12.06 -10.02
C THR A 40 6.07 10.83 -10.08
N ALA A 41 6.46 9.80 -10.82
CA ALA A 41 5.70 8.55 -10.92
C ALA A 41 5.62 7.84 -9.57
N ALA A 42 6.76 7.71 -8.87
CA ALA A 42 6.81 7.12 -7.53
C ALA A 42 5.95 7.91 -6.53
N ARG A 43 5.96 9.26 -6.60
CA ARG A 43 5.08 10.11 -5.78
C ARG A 43 3.61 9.80 -6.01
N LYS A 44 3.16 9.75 -7.27
CA LYS A 44 1.75 9.47 -7.61
C LYS A 44 1.29 8.12 -7.07
N ILE A 45 2.15 7.10 -7.15
CA ILE A 45 1.88 5.78 -6.57
C ILE A 45 1.75 5.88 -5.04
N CYS A 46 2.69 6.58 -4.38
CA CYS A 46 2.63 6.78 -2.93
C CYS A 46 1.34 7.52 -2.53
N GLU A 47 0.98 8.62 -3.20
CA GLU A 47 -0.23 9.40 -2.91
C GLU A 47 -1.48 8.55 -3.05
N ALA A 48 -1.66 7.88 -4.20
CA ALA A 48 -2.84 7.05 -4.44
C ALA A 48 -2.96 5.89 -3.42
N ALA A 49 -1.84 5.27 -3.05
CA ALA A 49 -1.84 4.20 -2.06
C ALA A 49 -2.14 4.73 -0.64
N LEU A 50 -1.48 5.81 -0.23
CA LEU A 50 -1.69 6.42 1.09
C LEU A 50 -3.11 6.97 1.24
N GLU A 51 -3.70 7.54 0.18
CA GLU A 51 -5.10 7.98 0.13
C GLU A 51 -6.07 6.80 0.24
N ARG A 52 -5.84 5.70 -0.51
CA ARG A 52 -6.62 4.46 -0.42
C ARG A 52 -6.66 3.93 1.02
N HIS A 53 -5.54 4.02 1.73
CA HIS A 53 -5.41 3.62 3.13
C HIS A 53 -5.73 4.72 4.15
N ARG A 54 -6.19 5.90 3.69
CA ARG A 54 -6.54 7.08 4.50
C ARG A 54 -5.45 7.50 5.49
N ILE A 55 -4.19 7.45 5.09
CA ILE A 55 -3.07 7.90 5.91
C ILE A 55 -2.85 9.40 5.69
N PRO A 56 -3.11 10.26 6.69
CA PRO A 56 -2.83 11.68 6.56
C PRO A 56 -1.32 11.90 6.47
N CYS A 57 -0.88 12.48 5.36
CA CYS A 57 0.52 12.81 5.11
C CYS A 57 0.66 13.89 4.04
N LEU A 58 1.87 14.41 3.90
CA LEU A 58 2.29 15.19 2.74
C LEU A 58 3.31 14.36 1.96
N VAL A 59 3.13 14.27 0.64
CA VAL A 59 4.07 13.57 -0.23
C VAL A 59 4.72 14.58 -1.17
N SER A 60 6.03 14.67 -1.15
CA SER A 60 6.80 15.50 -2.08
C SER A 60 7.84 14.66 -2.83
N HIS A 61 8.37 15.20 -3.91
CA HIS A 61 9.37 14.52 -4.74
C HIS A 61 10.41 15.51 -5.22
N ARG A 62 11.60 14.99 -5.55
CA ARG A 62 12.65 15.78 -6.20
C ARG A 62 13.62 14.88 -6.95
N ALA A 63 14.17 15.43 -8.04
CA ALA A 63 15.47 15.00 -8.53
C ALA A 63 16.58 15.71 -7.75
N LYS A 64 17.75 15.08 -7.63
CA LYS A 64 18.91 15.71 -6.98
C LYS A 64 19.43 16.87 -7.83
N GLU A 65 19.93 17.91 -7.18
CA GLU A 65 20.66 18.98 -7.90
C GLU A 65 22.06 18.50 -8.28
N ALA A 66 22.51 18.76 -9.51
CA ALA A 66 23.84 18.33 -9.95
C ALA A 66 24.98 18.89 -9.09
N ALA A 67 24.88 20.15 -8.66
CA ALA A 67 25.86 20.73 -7.74
C ALA A 67 25.90 20.00 -6.37
N SER A 68 24.75 19.51 -5.89
CA SER A 68 24.68 18.70 -4.66
C SER A 68 25.21 17.29 -4.88
N LEU A 69 24.92 16.69 -6.03
CA LEU A 69 25.46 15.39 -6.45
C LEU A 69 26.99 15.43 -6.52
N HIS A 70 27.55 16.45 -7.18
CA HIS A 70 28.98 16.68 -7.30
C HIS A 70 29.66 16.70 -5.92
N LYS A 71 29.22 17.58 -5.02
CA LYS A 71 29.74 17.65 -3.64
C LYS A 71 29.63 16.32 -2.90
N LYS A 72 28.50 15.61 -3.06
CA LYS A 72 28.25 14.32 -2.39
C LYS A 72 29.20 13.23 -2.88
N LEU A 73 29.50 13.18 -4.18
CA LEU A 73 30.41 12.19 -4.76
C LEU A 73 31.84 12.38 -4.26
N TYR A 74 32.35 13.62 -4.26
CA TYR A 74 33.67 13.91 -3.71
C TYR A 74 33.75 13.63 -2.21
N ALA A 75 32.74 14.03 -1.42
CA ALA A 75 32.69 13.74 0.01
C ALA A 75 32.68 12.22 0.29
N ARG A 76 31.90 11.44 -0.48
CA ARG A 76 31.90 9.98 -0.34
C ARG A 76 33.22 9.36 -0.76
N GLN A 77 33.84 9.85 -1.83
CA GLN A 77 35.13 9.34 -2.26
C GLN A 77 36.20 9.47 -1.17
N LEU A 78 36.22 10.59 -0.44
CA LEU A 78 37.14 10.77 0.69
C LEU A 78 36.93 9.76 1.82
N LEU A 79 35.69 9.29 1.99
CA LEU A 79 35.32 8.29 3.00
C LEU A 79 35.50 6.85 2.52
N ARG A 80 35.78 6.64 1.23
CA ARG A 80 35.98 5.32 0.64
C ARG A 80 37.46 4.96 0.66
N GLY A 81 37.76 3.67 0.86
CA GLY A 81 39.12 3.15 0.76
C GLY A 81 39.68 3.10 -0.67
N HIS A 82 38.84 3.39 -1.67
CA HIS A 82 39.22 3.40 -3.08
C HIS A 82 38.40 4.42 -3.88
N VAL A 83 39.00 4.84 -4.99
CA VAL A 83 38.42 5.78 -5.96
C VAL A 83 37.33 5.13 -6.81
N TYR A 84 36.35 5.93 -7.26
CA TYR A 84 35.38 5.45 -8.24
C TYR A 84 36.07 5.04 -9.55
N SER A 85 35.76 3.83 -9.99
CA SER A 85 36.36 3.19 -11.16
C SER A 85 35.43 3.18 -12.39
N SER A 86 34.12 3.36 -12.19
CA SER A 86 33.14 3.36 -13.28
C SER A 86 31.87 4.16 -12.95
N ARG A 87 31.10 4.50 -13.98
CA ARG A 87 29.77 5.13 -13.83
C ARG A 87 28.78 4.23 -13.07
N ASP A 88 28.85 2.92 -13.26
CA ASP A 88 27.93 1.98 -12.62
C ASP A 88 28.20 1.84 -11.12
N GLU A 89 29.47 1.96 -10.72
CA GLU A 89 29.84 2.05 -9.31
C GLU A 89 29.21 3.29 -8.64
N ILE A 90 29.22 4.43 -9.32
CA ILE A 90 28.56 5.66 -8.85
C ILE A 90 27.04 5.46 -8.76
N LYS A 91 26.39 4.89 -9.79
CA LYS A 91 24.94 4.61 -9.78
C LYS A 91 24.54 3.67 -8.64
N ASN A 92 25.41 2.73 -8.30
CA ASN A 92 25.13 1.79 -7.22
C ASN A 92 25.29 2.41 -5.84
N ASP A 93 26.22 3.34 -5.67
CA ASP A 93 26.50 4.02 -4.41
C ASP A 93 25.47 5.13 -4.09
N ILE A 94 25.03 5.88 -5.11
CA ILE A 94 24.09 7.00 -4.93
C ILE A 94 22.64 6.53 -5.16
N SER A 95 21.90 6.38 -4.06
CA SER A 95 20.50 5.95 -4.06
C SER A 95 19.48 7.08 -4.27
N ASP A 96 19.86 8.34 -4.03
CA ASP A 96 18.97 9.50 -3.93
C ASP A 96 18.99 10.39 -5.18
N LEU A 97 19.22 9.82 -6.38
CA LEU A 97 19.13 10.55 -7.65
C LEU A 97 17.68 10.95 -7.96
N ALA A 98 16.74 10.07 -7.66
CA ALA A 98 15.30 10.30 -7.61
C ALA A 98 14.82 10.03 -6.18
N GLY A 99 14.10 11.00 -5.58
CA GLY A 99 13.65 10.90 -4.19
C GLY A 99 12.18 11.27 -4.02
N VAL A 100 11.52 10.56 -3.11
CA VAL A 100 10.18 10.86 -2.61
C VAL A 100 10.25 11.03 -1.09
N ARG A 101 9.53 12.00 -0.55
CA ARG A 101 9.42 12.21 0.89
C ARG A 101 7.97 12.09 1.31
N ILE A 102 7.70 11.17 2.23
CA ILE A 102 6.40 11.00 2.89
C ILE A 102 6.55 11.59 4.29
N ALA A 103 5.92 12.75 4.51
CA ALA A 103 5.89 13.44 5.78
C ALA A 103 4.57 13.14 6.52
N LEU A 104 4.66 12.35 7.59
CA LEU A 104 3.52 11.89 8.37
C LEU A 104 3.09 12.92 9.41
N TYR A 105 1.79 13.16 9.53
CA TYR A 105 1.26 13.96 10.64
C TYR A 105 1.39 13.20 11.97
N TYR A 106 1.18 11.87 11.93
CA TYR A 106 1.31 11.01 13.10
C TYR A 106 2.43 9.99 12.86
N PRO A 107 3.57 10.08 13.57
CA PRO A 107 4.72 9.18 13.37
C PRO A 107 4.38 7.69 13.45
N ARG A 108 3.39 7.32 14.28
CA ARG A 108 2.88 5.96 14.44
C ARG A 108 2.43 5.27 13.14
N HIS A 109 2.02 6.04 12.12
CA HIS A 109 1.62 5.45 10.83
C HIS A 109 2.79 4.86 10.04
N GLY A 110 4.04 5.06 10.49
CA GLY A 110 5.23 4.56 9.81
C GLY A 110 5.24 3.04 9.56
N GLU A 111 4.66 2.22 10.43
CA GLU A 111 4.54 0.77 10.17
C GLU A 111 3.45 0.42 9.15
N GLN A 112 2.37 1.19 9.08
CA GLN A 112 1.36 1.04 8.03
C GLN A 112 1.95 1.42 6.67
N VAL A 113 2.67 2.55 6.60
CA VAL A 113 3.38 3.00 5.39
C VAL A 113 4.40 1.96 4.93
N LYS A 114 5.15 1.34 5.85
CA LYS A 114 6.09 0.25 5.51
C LYS A 114 5.40 -0.87 4.72
N ARG A 115 4.22 -1.32 5.16
CA ARG A 115 3.48 -2.39 4.47
C ARG A 115 3.01 -1.94 3.09
N ILE A 116 2.42 -0.74 3.02
CA ILE A 116 1.98 -0.14 1.75
C ILE A 116 3.13 -0.06 0.73
N LEU A 117 4.32 0.38 1.16
CA LEU A 117 5.48 0.46 0.27
C LEU A 117 5.95 -0.92 -0.21
N ASN A 118 5.87 -1.97 0.61
CA ASN A 118 6.15 -3.34 0.18
C ASN A 118 5.12 -3.87 -0.83
N ASP A 119 3.86 -3.45 -0.69
CA ASP A 119 2.78 -3.86 -1.58
C ASP A 119 2.81 -3.13 -2.93
N GLU A 120 3.28 -1.90 -2.98
CA GLU A 120 3.28 -1.07 -4.20
C GLU A 120 4.62 -1.12 -4.96
N PHE A 121 5.74 -1.39 -4.29
CA PHE A 121 7.08 -1.35 -4.88
C PHE A 121 7.87 -2.64 -4.69
N ILE A 122 8.96 -2.79 -5.44
CA ILE A 122 10.01 -3.79 -5.16
C ILE A 122 11.01 -3.12 -4.23
N VAL A 123 10.95 -3.42 -2.93
CA VAL A 123 11.85 -2.82 -1.93
C VAL A 123 13.17 -3.59 -1.91
N VAL A 124 14.26 -2.91 -2.25
CA VAL A 124 15.62 -3.49 -2.34
C VAL A 124 16.38 -3.35 -1.04
N GLU A 125 16.21 -2.21 -0.35
CA GLU A 125 16.91 -1.93 0.89
C GLU A 125 16.05 -1.06 1.81
N LYS A 126 16.17 -1.30 3.11
CA LYS A 126 15.58 -0.48 4.16
C LYS A 126 16.66 -0.03 5.13
N LYS A 127 16.76 1.28 5.36
CA LYS A 127 17.67 1.87 6.34
C LYS A 127 16.90 2.72 7.33
N THR A 128 17.07 2.46 8.63
CA THR A 128 16.59 3.36 9.68
C THR A 128 17.72 4.31 10.04
N ILE A 129 17.50 5.61 9.92
CA ILE A 129 18.41 6.64 10.39
C ILE A 129 17.90 7.11 11.74
N ASN A 130 18.78 7.05 12.75
CA ASN A 130 18.53 7.61 14.06
C ASN A 130 19.82 8.27 14.56
N ARG A 131 19.87 9.60 14.55
CA ARG A 131 21.03 10.36 15.02
C ARG A 131 20.84 10.71 16.51
N MET A 132 21.16 9.76 17.38
CA MET A 132 21.23 9.93 18.83
C MET A 132 22.70 9.90 19.28
N GLY A 133 23.06 10.71 20.27
CA GLY A 133 24.39 10.72 20.89
C GLY A 133 25.47 11.48 20.13
N ILE A 134 26.73 11.12 20.40
CA ILE A 134 27.95 11.79 19.92
C ILE A 134 28.13 11.53 18.42
N ASP A 135 27.75 12.49 17.57
CA ASP A 135 28.09 12.47 16.14
C ASP A 135 29.40 13.27 15.94
N GLU A 136 30.52 12.65 16.33
CA GLU A 136 31.88 13.23 16.42
C GLU A 136 32.36 13.89 15.12
N ALA A 137 31.85 13.44 13.97
CA ALA A 137 32.34 13.88 12.66
C ALA A 137 31.57 15.08 12.06
N ILE A 138 30.40 15.46 12.60
CA ILE A 138 29.47 16.39 11.92
C ILE A 138 29.08 17.60 12.79
N HIS A 139 29.08 17.49 14.12
CA HIS A 139 28.43 18.49 15.00
C HIS A 139 29.36 19.29 15.91
N GLY A 140 30.62 19.47 15.49
CA GLY A 140 31.54 20.42 16.15
C GLY A 140 31.83 20.09 17.64
N GLY A 141 31.73 18.82 18.04
CA GLY A 141 32.00 18.38 19.41
C GLY A 141 30.91 18.70 20.44
N TYR A 142 29.67 18.95 19.99
CA TYR A 142 28.52 19.10 20.89
C TYR A 142 27.78 17.77 21.08
N ASP A 143 27.55 17.40 22.34
CA ASP A 143 26.77 16.21 22.71
C ASP A 143 25.27 16.53 22.70
N ARG A 144 24.50 15.79 21.90
CA ARG A 144 23.07 16.05 21.71
C ARG A 144 22.22 15.38 22.76
N TRP A 145 21.27 16.14 23.29
CA TRP A 145 20.35 15.68 24.33
C TRP A 145 19.07 15.10 23.73
N PHE A 146 18.67 15.57 22.53
CA PHE A 146 17.47 15.13 21.86
C PHE A 146 17.77 14.40 20.54
N PRO A 147 16.83 13.56 20.06
CA PRO A 147 17.02 12.86 18.79
C PRO A 147 17.22 13.86 17.65
N GLY A 148 18.28 13.71 16.86
CA GLY A 148 18.50 14.52 15.65
C GLY A 148 17.62 14.07 14.49
N TYR A 149 18.18 14.03 13.27
CA TYR A 149 17.46 13.52 12.12
C TYR A 149 17.12 12.03 12.28
N CYS A 150 15.81 11.72 12.30
CA CYS A 150 15.27 10.36 12.38
C CYS A 150 14.32 10.11 11.21
N ALA A 151 14.61 9.10 10.37
CA ALA A 151 13.78 8.76 9.22
C ALA A 151 13.96 7.28 8.82
N LYS A 152 12.93 6.69 8.21
CA LYS A 152 13.03 5.38 7.56
C LYS A 152 13.19 5.58 6.06
N HIS A 153 14.30 5.11 5.51
CA HIS A 153 14.62 5.21 4.09
C HIS A 153 14.38 3.87 3.42
N TYR A 154 13.63 3.89 2.33
CA TYR A 154 13.33 2.72 1.51
C TYR A 154 13.92 2.96 0.12
N ARG A 155 14.80 2.08 -0.33
CA ARG A 155 15.31 2.10 -1.70
C ARG A 155 14.50 1.11 -2.50
N VAL A 156 13.82 1.61 -3.53
CA VAL A 156 12.81 0.84 -4.23
C VAL A 156 12.98 0.90 -5.74
N HIS A 157 12.46 -0.13 -6.40
CA HIS A 157 12.18 -0.14 -7.83
C HIS A 157 10.67 -0.11 -8.07
N LEU A 158 10.27 0.53 -9.17
CA LEU A 158 8.89 0.50 -9.64
C LEU A 158 8.57 -0.90 -10.19
N LYS A 159 7.36 -1.39 -9.94
CA LYS A 159 6.89 -2.65 -10.53
C LYS A 159 6.75 -2.52 -12.06
N ASN A 160 6.84 -3.65 -12.76
CA ASN A 160 6.81 -3.73 -14.24
C ASN A 160 5.60 -2.97 -14.82
N GLY A 161 5.80 -2.30 -15.97
CA GLY A 161 4.75 -1.57 -16.69
C GLY A 161 4.71 -0.05 -16.46
N THR A 162 5.56 0.50 -15.59
CA THR A 162 5.62 1.95 -15.34
C THR A 162 6.53 2.63 -16.37
N VAL A 163 5.93 3.30 -17.35
CA VAL A 163 6.61 4.14 -18.36
C VAL A 163 6.43 5.61 -18.02
N ASN A 164 7.45 6.44 -18.24
CA ASN A 164 7.29 7.89 -18.12
C ASN A 164 6.41 8.43 -19.27
N GLN A 165 6.12 9.74 -19.28
CA GLN A 165 5.32 10.37 -20.35
C GLN A 165 5.95 10.27 -21.75
N GLU A 166 7.22 9.89 -21.84
CA GLU A 166 8.00 9.73 -23.07
C GLU A 166 8.16 8.25 -23.47
N GLY A 167 7.50 7.31 -22.77
CA GLY A 167 7.56 5.88 -23.07
C GLY A 167 8.84 5.16 -22.58
N VAL A 168 9.64 5.80 -21.73
CA VAL A 168 10.88 5.21 -21.17
C VAL A 168 10.54 4.32 -19.96
N PRO A 169 10.97 3.04 -19.95
CA PRO A 169 10.75 2.14 -18.82
C PRO A 169 11.47 2.63 -17.56
N THR A 170 10.71 2.86 -16.48
CA THR A 170 11.26 3.38 -15.21
C THR A 170 11.60 2.28 -14.18
N HIS A 171 11.27 1.02 -14.50
CA HIS A 171 11.35 -0.13 -13.56
C HIS A 171 12.76 -0.40 -12.99
N ASN A 172 13.84 -0.15 -13.74
CA ASN A 172 15.21 -0.40 -13.25
C ASN A 172 15.87 0.80 -12.53
N THR A 173 15.16 1.92 -12.36
CA THR A 173 15.73 3.08 -11.66
C THR A 173 15.46 2.97 -10.16
N LYS A 174 16.49 3.18 -9.33
CA LYS A 174 16.34 3.23 -7.87
C LYS A 174 15.69 4.56 -7.47
N VAL A 175 14.67 4.49 -6.62
CA VAL A 175 14.05 5.65 -5.97
C VAL A 175 14.26 5.52 -4.46
N GLU A 176 14.71 6.60 -3.83
CA GLU A 176 14.78 6.68 -2.37
C GLU A 176 13.50 7.32 -1.81
N ILE A 177 12.72 6.54 -1.08
CA ILE A 177 11.52 7.00 -0.37
C ILE A 177 11.88 7.21 1.10
N GLN A 178 11.79 8.45 1.56
CA GLN A 178 12.05 8.84 2.95
C GLN A 178 10.73 9.01 3.69
N VAL A 179 10.51 8.20 4.72
CA VAL A 179 9.35 8.30 5.63
C VAL A 179 9.80 8.97 6.92
N VAL A 180 9.22 10.12 7.21
CA VAL A 180 9.57 11.02 8.31
C VAL A 180 8.30 11.69 8.83
N SER A 181 8.27 12.25 10.03
CA SER A 181 7.13 13.09 10.45
C SER A 181 7.24 14.50 9.86
N VAL A 182 6.13 15.23 9.79
CA VAL A 182 6.11 16.64 9.34
C VAL A 182 7.00 17.51 10.23
N LEU A 183 6.87 17.40 11.56
CA LEU A 183 7.63 18.23 12.50
C LEU A 183 9.14 17.95 12.39
N ARG A 184 9.53 16.66 12.33
CA ARG A 184 10.93 16.25 12.17
C ARG A 184 11.51 16.64 10.83
N HIS A 185 10.69 16.58 9.78
CA HIS A 185 11.06 17.00 8.44
C HIS A 185 11.39 18.50 8.40
N VAL A 186 10.54 19.35 8.97
CA VAL A 186 10.78 20.81 9.02
C VAL A 186 12.06 21.10 9.80
N TRP A 187 12.23 20.47 10.97
CA TRP A 187 13.46 20.63 11.76
C TRP A 187 14.73 20.25 10.98
N ALA A 188 14.69 19.12 10.24
CA ALA A 188 15.84 18.66 9.47
C ALA A 188 16.22 19.60 8.33
N GLU A 189 15.26 20.35 7.77
CA GLU A 189 15.55 21.38 6.77
C GLU A 189 16.20 22.61 7.40
N VAL A 190 15.74 23.02 8.59
CA VAL A 190 16.39 24.09 9.36
C VAL A 190 17.82 23.70 9.76
N GLU A 191 18.02 22.49 10.31
CA GLU A 191 19.37 21.98 10.64
C GLU A 191 20.24 21.98 9.39
N HIS A 192 19.73 21.46 8.27
CA HIS A 192 20.49 21.38 7.03
C HIS A 192 20.93 22.77 6.53
N ASP A 193 20.03 23.75 6.57
CA ASP A 193 20.32 25.09 6.07
C ASP A 193 21.29 25.85 6.98
N VAL A 194 21.15 25.72 8.30
CA VAL A 194 22.07 26.32 9.29
C VAL A 194 23.46 25.68 9.23
N VAL A 195 23.53 24.35 9.20
CA VAL A 195 24.81 23.61 9.30
C VAL A 195 25.55 23.55 7.96
N TYR A 196 24.85 23.38 6.83
CA TYR A 196 25.48 23.11 5.54
C TYR A 196 25.37 24.23 4.51
N LYS A 197 24.37 25.12 4.60
CA LYS A 197 24.23 26.26 3.67
C LYS A 197 24.66 27.61 4.27
N GLY A 198 24.92 27.67 5.57
CA GLY A 198 25.46 28.86 6.22
C GLY A 198 26.76 29.32 5.56
N LYS A 199 26.91 30.65 5.35
CA LYS A 199 28.17 31.24 4.85
C LYS A 199 29.33 31.05 5.83
N LEU A 200 29.03 30.81 7.10
CA LEU A 200 29.95 30.51 8.19
C LEU A 200 29.60 29.13 8.76
N ARG A 201 30.59 28.42 9.31
CA ARG A 201 30.34 27.18 10.06
C ARG A 201 29.45 27.49 11.27
N ALA A 202 28.44 26.66 11.50
CA ALA A 202 27.55 26.79 12.64
C ALA A 202 28.33 26.79 13.97
N SER A 203 28.03 27.74 14.84
CA SER A 203 28.67 27.90 16.15
C SER A 203 28.19 26.83 17.15
N ARG A 204 28.89 26.67 18.28
CA ARG A 204 28.43 25.76 19.34
C ARG A 204 27.05 26.17 19.88
N ASP A 205 26.75 27.46 19.93
CA ASP A 205 25.45 27.96 20.38
C ASP A 205 24.35 27.65 19.35
N ASP A 206 24.63 27.74 18.04
CA ASP A 206 23.69 27.31 17.01
C ASP A 206 23.34 25.83 17.16
N HIS A 207 24.33 24.97 17.42
CA HIS A 207 24.11 23.54 17.67
C HIS A 207 23.27 23.28 18.92
N ARG A 208 23.49 24.04 20.00
CA ARG A 208 22.66 23.97 21.22
C ARG A 208 21.22 24.39 20.97
N ILE A 209 21.01 25.47 20.22
CA ILE A 209 19.67 25.96 19.86
C ILE A 209 18.95 24.94 18.99
N LEU A 210 19.63 24.38 17.98
CA LEU A 210 19.08 23.34 17.12
C LEU A 210 18.69 22.08 17.91
N ASP A 211 19.50 21.67 18.88
CA ASP A 211 19.18 20.55 19.77
C ASP A 211 17.96 20.84 20.66
N GLY A 212 17.88 22.04 21.25
CA GLY A 212 16.69 22.49 22.00
C GLY A 212 15.42 22.50 21.15
N LEU A 213 15.51 23.00 19.90
CA LEU A 213 14.43 22.92 18.92
C LEU A 213 14.05 21.46 18.63
N SER A 214 15.03 20.57 18.54
CA SER A 214 14.81 19.15 18.32
C SER A 214 14.00 18.51 19.44
N GLY A 215 14.26 18.91 20.68
CA GLY A 215 13.51 18.53 21.86
C GLY A 215 12.05 19.02 21.82
N ALA A 216 11.82 20.28 21.47
CA ALA A 216 10.46 20.81 21.30
C ALA A 216 9.66 20.04 20.23
N VAL A 217 10.30 19.71 19.11
CA VAL A 217 9.71 18.90 18.03
C VAL A 217 9.38 17.50 18.56
N PHE A 218 10.26 16.89 19.36
CA PHE A 218 10.04 15.57 19.94
C PHE A 218 8.84 15.56 20.90
N LEU A 219 8.76 16.56 21.79
CA LEU A 219 7.60 16.78 22.66
C LEU A 219 6.31 16.94 21.86
N GLY A 220 6.34 17.73 20.78
CA GLY A 220 5.20 17.87 19.86
C GLY A 220 4.76 16.54 19.23
N GLU A 221 5.71 15.73 18.78
CA GLU A 221 5.43 14.39 18.26
C GLU A 221 4.80 13.47 19.33
N CYS A 222 5.28 13.52 20.58
CA CYS A 222 4.67 12.80 21.69
C CYS A 222 3.22 13.25 21.96
N PHE A 223 2.94 14.55 21.96
CA PHE A 223 1.58 15.06 22.17
C PHE A 223 0.65 14.70 21.01
N LEU A 224 1.11 14.74 19.76
CA LEU A 224 0.33 14.26 18.62
C LEU A 224 0.00 12.78 18.77
N ASP A 225 0.95 11.99 19.26
CA ASP A 225 0.77 10.56 19.51
C ASP A 225 -0.26 10.27 20.62
N GLN A 226 -0.25 11.07 21.69
CA GLN A 226 -1.22 11.00 22.79
C GLN A 226 -2.61 11.51 22.41
N LEU A 227 -2.69 12.63 21.67
CA LEU A 227 -3.94 13.18 21.16
C LEU A 227 -4.63 12.14 20.27
N TYR A 228 -3.85 11.52 19.39
CA TYR A 228 -4.31 10.44 18.55
C TYR A 228 -4.87 9.26 19.39
N GLN A 229 -4.14 8.79 20.40
CA GLN A 229 -4.61 7.71 21.28
C GLN A 229 -5.90 8.08 22.00
N THR A 230 -6.01 9.32 22.47
CA THR A 230 -7.19 9.82 23.18
C THR A 230 -8.40 9.91 22.25
N GLN A 231 -8.21 10.34 21.01
CA GLN A 231 -9.28 10.36 20.01
C GLN A 231 -9.77 8.93 19.72
N VAL A 232 -8.85 7.99 19.51
CA VAL A 232 -9.20 6.57 19.33
C VAL A 232 -9.96 6.04 20.56
N ALA A 233 -9.47 6.29 21.77
CA ALA A 233 -10.09 5.81 23.01
C ALA A 233 -11.50 6.41 23.24
N LYS A 234 -11.72 7.66 22.85
CA LYS A 234 -13.07 8.27 22.86
C LYS A 234 -13.99 7.59 21.85
N THR A 235 -13.51 7.30 20.65
CA THR A 235 -14.32 6.57 19.65
C THR A 235 -14.59 5.12 20.04
N THR A 236 -13.79 4.50 20.91
CA THR A 236 -14.02 3.13 21.41
C THR A 236 -14.90 3.06 22.66
N THR A 237 -15.26 4.22 23.24
CA THR A 237 -16.08 4.34 24.47
C THR A 237 -17.41 5.06 24.25
N ASP A 238 -17.53 5.86 23.19
CA ASP A 238 -18.78 6.50 22.76
C ASP A 238 -19.71 5.48 22.06
N ASP A 239 -21.00 5.50 22.37
CA ASP A 239 -22.02 4.68 21.69
C ASP A 239 -22.35 5.20 20.28
N LYS A 240 -21.83 6.38 19.93
CA LYS A 240 -21.84 6.91 18.57
C LYS A 240 -20.87 6.08 17.73
N GLY A 241 -21.44 5.23 16.87
CA GLY A 241 -20.73 4.30 15.98
C GLY A 241 -19.47 4.80 15.28
N PHE A 242 -18.71 3.89 14.65
CA PHE A 242 -17.47 4.26 13.97
C PHE A 242 -17.72 5.24 12.81
N GLU A 243 -17.28 6.49 12.97
CA GLU A 243 -17.45 7.55 11.97
C GLU A 243 -16.62 7.27 10.71
N SER A 244 -15.44 6.70 10.87
CA SER A 244 -14.51 6.42 9.78
C SER A 244 -14.03 4.97 9.77
N VAL A 245 -13.57 4.50 8.61
CA VAL A 245 -12.89 3.19 8.45
C VAL A 245 -11.69 3.09 9.39
N TYR A 246 -11.07 4.24 9.64
CA TYR A 246 -9.93 4.38 10.53
C TYR A 246 -10.28 4.14 12.00
N ALA A 247 -11.38 4.73 12.48
CA ALA A 247 -11.87 4.51 13.83
C ALA A 247 -12.15 3.02 14.09
N LEU A 248 -12.81 2.35 13.14
CA LEU A 248 -13.05 0.91 13.20
C LEU A 248 -11.73 0.12 13.17
N GLY A 249 -10.80 0.45 12.28
CA GLY A 249 -9.50 -0.21 12.17
C GLY A 249 -8.67 -0.11 13.45
N SER A 250 -8.65 1.07 14.07
CA SER A 250 -7.97 1.28 15.36
C SER A 250 -8.65 0.54 16.51
N PHE A 251 -9.99 0.48 16.52
CA PHE A 251 -10.73 -0.33 17.50
C PHE A 251 -10.36 -1.81 17.38
N LEU A 252 -10.38 -2.36 16.16
CA LEU A 252 -10.01 -3.76 15.91
C LEU A 252 -8.55 -4.03 16.27
N TRP A 253 -7.64 -3.11 15.92
CA TRP A 253 -6.23 -3.22 16.29
C TRP A 253 -6.02 -3.21 17.81
N SER A 254 -6.72 -2.33 18.53
CA SER A 254 -6.65 -2.28 19.99
C SER A 254 -7.20 -3.56 20.62
N TRP A 255 -8.29 -4.10 20.07
CA TRP A 255 -8.85 -5.36 20.53
C TRP A 255 -7.87 -6.52 20.30
N THR A 256 -7.30 -6.66 19.10
CA THR A 256 -6.35 -7.75 18.83
C THR A 256 -5.07 -7.64 19.65
N ALA A 257 -4.57 -6.42 19.86
CA ALA A 257 -3.42 -6.18 20.74
C ALA A 257 -3.69 -6.60 22.20
N SER A 258 -4.94 -6.44 22.66
CA SER A 258 -5.32 -6.83 24.03
C SER A 258 -5.35 -8.34 24.28
N LEU A 259 -5.43 -9.16 23.22
CA LEU A 259 -5.47 -10.62 23.34
C LEU A 259 -4.10 -11.26 23.61
N GLY A 260 -3.00 -10.51 23.43
CA GLY A 260 -1.63 -10.95 23.75
C GLY A 260 -1.06 -12.00 22.78
N HIS A 261 0.18 -11.78 22.32
CA HIS A 261 1.09 -12.72 21.60
C HIS A 261 0.57 -13.62 20.46
N CYS A 262 -0.66 -13.47 19.97
CA CYS A 262 -1.02 -13.99 18.66
C CYS A 262 -0.39 -13.09 17.60
N GLN A 263 0.19 -13.66 16.54
CA GLN A 263 0.61 -12.93 15.34
C GLN A 263 -0.63 -12.37 14.63
N VAL A 264 -1.32 -11.40 15.23
CA VAL A 264 -2.55 -10.89 14.64
C VAL A 264 -2.18 -9.88 13.56
N GLU A 265 -2.52 -10.23 12.34
CA GLU A 265 -2.39 -9.36 11.18
C GLU A 265 -3.16 -8.07 11.43
N TYR A 266 -2.62 -6.95 10.92
CA TYR A 266 -3.33 -5.69 11.01
C TYR A 266 -4.64 -5.78 10.22
N PRO A 267 -5.77 -5.27 10.74
CA PRO A 267 -7.04 -5.32 10.04
C PRO A 267 -6.92 -4.71 8.63
N MET A 268 -7.12 -5.53 7.60
CA MET A 268 -7.16 -5.13 6.20
C MET A 268 -8.61 -5.00 5.74
N GLU A 269 -8.88 -4.27 4.65
CA GLU A 269 -10.22 -4.25 4.02
C GLU A 269 -11.35 -3.78 4.96
N VAL A 270 -10.99 -2.98 5.95
CA VAL A 270 -11.87 -2.51 7.03
C VAL A 270 -13.06 -1.72 6.48
N GLU A 271 -12.95 -1.17 5.27
CA GLU A 271 -14.03 -0.51 4.58
C GLU A 271 -15.23 -1.42 4.33
N PHE A 272 -15.03 -2.69 4.00
CA PHE A 272 -16.15 -3.61 3.74
C PHE A 272 -16.84 -4.02 5.03
N LEU A 273 -16.08 -4.24 6.10
CA LEU A 273 -16.66 -4.49 7.42
C LEU A 273 -17.43 -3.27 7.92
N LYS A 274 -16.91 -2.05 7.73
CA LYS A 274 -17.64 -0.83 8.11
C LYS A 274 -18.98 -0.72 7.38
N ASP A 275 -18.98 -0.97 6.07
CA ASP A 275 -20.20 -0.95 5.25
C ASP A 275 -21.19 -2.03 5.73
N LEU A 276 -20.72 -3.26 5.98
CA LEU A 276 -21.52 -4.36 6.51
C LEU A 276 -22.15 -4.02 7.87
N LEU A 277 -21.36 -3.50 8.81
CA LEU A 277 -21.84 -3.07 10.12
C LEU A 277 -22.90 -1.97 9.98
N GLY A 278 -22.73 -1.04 9.03
CA GLY A 278 -23.73 -0.01 8.73
C GLY A 278 -25.04 -0.60 8.21
N ILE A 279 -24.97 -1.53 7.25
CA ILE A 279 -26.15 -2.19 6.65
C ILE A 279 -26.94 -3.00 7.67
N LEU A 280 -26.23 -3.66 8.60
CA LEU A 280 -26.83 -4.50 9.63
C LEU A 280 -27.23 -3.73 10.90
N GLY A 281 -26.96 -2.43 10.97
CA GLY A 281 -27.23 -1.64 12.19
C GLY A 281 -26.33 -2.01 13.37
N LEU A 282 -25.18 -2.64 13.12
CA LEU A 282 -24.20 -3.10 14.11
C LEU A 282 -23.01 -2.14 14.28
N ASN A 283 -23.06 -0.96 13.66
CA ASN A 283 -22.01 0.06 13.77
C ASN A 283 -22.04 0.74 15.15
N ASN A 284 -21.69 -0.01 16.21
CA ASN A 284 -21.57 0.47 17.58
C ASN A 284 -20.40 -0.26 18.28
N PRO A 285 -19.49 0.46 19.00
CA PRO A 285 -18.34 -0.16 19.62
C PRO A 285 -18.66 -1.21 20.70
N ARG A 286 -19.74 -1.03 21.48
CA ARG A 286 -20.16 -2.01 22.49
C ARG A 286 -20.69 -3.28 21.83
N THR A 287 -21.62 -3.14 20.90
CA THR A 287 -22.16 -4.28 20.13
C THR A 287 -21.04 -5.05 19.44
N LEU A 288 -20.10 -4.35 18.80
CA LEU A 288 -18.97 -5.02 18.15
C LEU A 288 -18.05 -5.68 19.19
N ARG A 289 -17.77 -5.05 20.34
CA ARG A 289 -16.99 -5.69 21.41
C ARG A 289 -17.62 -6.98 21.91
N ASP A 290 -18.94 -6.98 22.09
CA ASP A 290 -19.69 -8.16 22.53
C ASP A 290 -19.61 -9.28 21.50
N ILE A 291 -19.74 -8.97 20.20
CA ILE A 291 -19.54 -9.93 19.11
C ILE A 291 -18.12 -10.49 19.15
N LEU A 292 -17.12 -9.61 19.20
CA LEU A 292 -15.70 -9.99 19.16
C LEU A 292 -15.27 -10.81 20.38
N SER A 293 -15.90 -10.60 21.54
CA SER A 293 -15.63 -11.38 22.75
C SER A 293 -16.03 -12.86 22.65
N GLN A 294 -16.90 -13.19 21.69
CA GLN A 294 -17.40 -14.55 21.45
C GLN A 294 -16.58 -15.31 20.39
N ILE A 295 -15.55 -14.68 19.83
CA ILE A 295 -14.77 -15.22 18.72
C ILE A 295 -13.48 -15.88 19.24
N ASP A 296 -13.24 -17.13 18.84
CA ASP A 296 -11.96 -17.81 19.07
C ASP A 296 -10.93 -17.48 17.97
N LEU A 297 -9.98 -16.60 18.29
CA LEU A 297 -8.84 -16.22 17.44
C LEU A 297 -7.58 -17.06 17.67
N SER A 298 -7.63 -18.13 18.46
CA SER A 298 -6.45 -18.95 18.69
C SER A 298 -5.95 -19.58 17.39
N THR A 299 -4.65 -19.84 17.29
CA THR A 299 -4.06 -20.54 16.14
C THR A 299 -4.02 -22.05 16.34
N ARG A 300 -4.75 -22.56 17.34
CA ARG A 300 -4.83 -23.99 17.64
C ARG A 300 -5.64 -24.67 16.54
N GLU A 301 -5.21 -25.87 16.16
CA GLU A 301 -5.98 -26.70 15.24
C GLU A 301 -7.40 -26.92 15.79
N GLY A 302 -8.41 -26.76 14.94
CA GLY A 302 -9.82 -26.87 15.31
C GLY A 302 -10.47 -25.60 15.86
N SER A 303 -9.73 -24.52 16.11
CA SER A 303 -10.31 -23.20 16.45
C SER A 303 -11.15 -22.63 15.30
N GLU A 304 -12.03 -21.66 15.62
CA GLU A 304 -12.83 -20.95 14.60
C GLU A 304 -11.93 -20.28 13.55
N TRP A 305 -10.91 -19.54 14.01
CA TRP A 305 -9.97 -18.86 13.13
C TRP A 305 -9.15 -19.83 12.27
N HIS A 306 -8.61 -20.91 12.85
CA HIS A 306 -7.88 -21.92 12.08
C HIS A 306 -8.77 -22.56 11.00
N SER A 307 -9.99 -22.96 11.35
CA SER A 307 -10.94 -23.60 10.43
C SER A 307 -11.35 -22.64 9.30
N PHE A 308 -11.58 -21.37 9.63
CA PHE A 308 -11.86 -20.34 8.63
C PHE A 308 -10.71 -20.21 7.62
N ARG A 309 -9.47 -20.06 8.10
CA ARG A 309 -8.29 -19.95 7.22
C ARG A 309 -8.12 -21.19 6.34
N ALA A 310 -8.32 -22.39 6.90
CA ALA A 310 -8.25 -23.63 6.16
C ALA A 310 -9.30 -23.67 5.02
N SER A 311 -10.54 -23.25 5.31
CA SER A 311 -11.62 -23.19 4.30
C SER A 311 -11.42 -22.12 3.22
N PHE A 312 -10.53 -21.15 3.46
CA PHE A 312 -10.19 -20.12 2.49
C PHE A 312 -9.06 -20.54 1.54
N HIS A 313 -8.21 -21.49 1.94
CA HIS A 313 -7.08 -21.91 1.11
C HIS A 313 -7.55 -22.54 -0.21
N PRO A 314 -6.99 -22.17 -1.39
CA PRO A 314 -5.75 -21.41 -1.60
C PRO A 314 -5.90 -19.88 -1.65
N ALA A 315 -7.13 -19.36 -1.51
CA ALA A 315 -7.36 -17.93 -1.41
C ALA A 315 -6.77 -17.35 -0.12
N ARG A 316 -6.39 -16.07 -0.17
CA ARG A 316 -5.90 -15.33 1.01
C ARG A 316 -7.06 -15.09 1.98
N SER A 317 -6.81 -15.16 3.27
CA SER A 317 -7.78 -14.80 4.31
C SER A 317 -7.26 -13.62 5.11
N SER A 318 -8.17 -12.80 5.65
CA SER A 318 -7.85 -11.71 6.56
C SER A 318 -8.73 -11.77 7.81
N LEU A 319 -8.27 -11.17 8.90
CA LEU A 319 -9.06 -11.07 10.14
C LEU A 319 -10.44 -10.41 9.87
N THR A 320 -10.46 -9.37 9.05
CA THR A 320 -11.68 -8.64 8.72
C THR A 320 -12.66 -9.52 7.94
N MET A 321 -12.17 -10.36 7.00
CA MET A 321 -13.00 -11.34 6.30
C MET A 321 -13.64 -12.35 7.25
N PHE A 322 -12.88 -12.83 8.23
CA PHE A 322 -13.41 -13.73 9.25
C PHE A 322 -14.48 -13.09 10.12
N ILE A 323 -14.27 -11.85 10.56
CA ILE A 323 -15.27 -11.10 11.33
C ILE A 323 -16.54 -10.89 10.48
N MET A 324 -16.40 -10.52 9.20
CA MET A 324 -17.55 -10.39 8.29
C MET A 324 -18.30 -11.72 8.13
N ASP A 325 -17.58 -12.81 7.89
CA ASP A 325 -18.17 -14.15 7.78
C ASP A 325 -18.92 -14.54 9.05
N ARG A 326 -18.30 -14.32 10.22
CA ARG A 326 -18.94 -14.62 11.51
C ARG A 326 -20.22 -13.83 11.70
N ILE A 327 -20.21 -12.52 11.43
CA ILE A 327 -21.39 -11.65 11.51
C ILE A 327 -22.49 -12.13 10.56
N LEU A 328 -22.14 -12.56 9.35
CA LEU A 328 -23.11 -13.08 8.38
C LEU A 328 -23.75 -14.40 8.84
N THR A 329 -23.04 -15.22 9.61
CA THR A 329 -23.60 -16.45 10.21
C THR A 329 -24.47 -16.21 11.45
N MET A 330 -24.42 -15.02 12.05
CA MET A 330 -25.30 -14.66 13.16
C MET A 330 -26.73 -14.41 12.67
N GLN A 331 -27.72 -14.53 13.56
CA GLN A 331 -29.14 -14.36 13.24
C GLN A 331 -29.44 -13.05 12.49
N VAL A 332 -28.83 -11.93 12.90
CA VAL A 332 -29.03 -10.62 12.24
C VAL A 332 -28.51 -10.61 10.80
N GLY A 333 -27.35 -11.24 10.54
CA GLY A 333 -26.76 -11.34 9.22
C GLY A 333 -27.53 -12.30 8.33
N ALA A 334 -27.83 -13.49 8.84
CA ALA A 334 -28.59 -14.52 8.13
C ALA A 334 -30.00 -14.01 7.73
N SER A 335 -30.73 -13.42 8.68
CA SER A 335 -32.05 -12.86 8.41
C SER A 335 -32.00 -11.72 7.40
N LYS A 336 -30.99 -10.84 7.45
CA LYS A 336 -30.85 -9.77 6.45
C LYS A 336 -30.54 -10.33 5.06
N LEU A 337 -29.77 -11.40 4.98
CA LEU A 337 -29.39 -12.04 3.72
C LEU A 337 -30.55 -12.83 3.10
N GLU A 338 -31.39 -13.47 3.93
CA GLU A 338 -32.64 -14.12 3.48
C GLU A 338 -33.64 -13.10 2.93
N ASN A 339 -33.80 -11.96 3.60
CA ASN A 339 -34.70 -10.90 3.19
C ASN A 339 -34.09 -9.92 2.16
N ALA A 340 -32.85 -10.12 1.74
CA ALA A 340 -32.24 -9.29 0.71
C ALA A 340 -33.02 -9.51 -0.60
N PRO A 341 -33.50 -8.45 -1.28
CA PRO A 341 -34.42 -8.56 -2.40
C PRO A 341 -33.81 -9.44 -3.50
N MET A 342 -34.40 -10.61 -3.71
CA MET A 342 -34.07 -11.52 -4.82
C MET A 342 -35.11 -11.43 -5.94
N ASP A 343 -36.39 -11.20 -5.60
CA ASP A 343 -37.52 -11.47 -6.50
C ASP A 343 -38.49 -10.30 -6.76
N ASP A 344 -38.35 -9.15 -6.08
CA ASP A 344 -39.30 -8.00 -6.14
C ASP A 344 -38.98 -6.94 -7.22
N LEU A 345 -38.09 -7.25 -8.17
CA LEU A 345 -37.67 -6.33 -9.23
C LEU A 345 -38.32 -6.71 -10.57
N GLY A 346 -38.76 -5.72 -11.35
CA GLY A 346 -39.23 -5.96 -12.72
C GLY A 346 -38.15 -6.65 -13.59
N ALA A 347 -38.53 -7.36 -14.65
CA ALA A 347 -37.60 -8.22 -15.40
C ALA A 347 -36.32 -7.53 -15.92
N ALA A 348 -36.40 -6.24 -16.28
CA ALA A 348 -35.24 -5.45 -16.71
C ALA A 348 -34.36 -5.00 -15.53
N ASP A 349 -34.93 -4.82 -14.34
CA ASP A 349 -34.20 -4.48 -13.12
C ASP A 349 -33.57 -5.73 -12.49
N HIS A 350 -34.20 -6.90 -12.66
CA HIS A 350 -33.69 -8.19 -12.18
C HIS A 350 -32.36 -8.58 -12.84
N ALA A 351 -32.30 -8.60 -14.18
CA ALA A 351 -31.06 -8.99 -14.88
C ALA A 351 -29.91 -7.97 -14.68
N ARG A 352 -30.22 -6.68 -14.51
CA ARG A 352 -29.21 -5.69 -14.07
C ARG A 352 -28.72 -5.99 -12.65
N HIS A 353 -29.63 -6.33 -11.75
CA HIS A 353 -29.26 -6.68 -10.38
C HIS A 353 -28.33 -7.90 -10.34
N GLU A 354 -28.71 -9.01 -11.00
CA GLU A 354 -27.87 -10.21 -11.12
C GLU A 354 -26.49 -9.90 -11.70
N LEU A 355 -26.43 -9.13 -12.80
CA LEU A 355 -25.19 -8.70 -13.44
C LEU A 355 -24.29 -7.91 -12.48
N GLY A 356 -24.87 -7.02 -11.68
CA GLY A 356 -24.14 -6.22 -10.70
C GLY A 356 -23.56 -7.08 -9.57
N LEU A 357 -24.31 -8.10 -9.13
CA LEU A 357 -23.87 -9.05 -8.10
C LEU A 357 -22.72 -9.93 -8.59
N ILE A 358 -22.84 -10.46 -9.81
CA ILE A 358 -21.78 -11.26 -10.46
C ILE A 358 -20.50 -10.41 -10.60
N SER A 359 -20.62 -9.21 -11.16
CA SER A 359 -19.47 -8.33 -11.41
C SER A 359 -18.76 -7.95 -10.11
N SER A 360 -19.53 -7.57 -9.09
CA SER A 360 -18.98 -7.18 -7.79
C SER A 360 -18.25 -8.34 -7.10
N SER A 361 -18.82 -9.55 -7.18
CA SER A 361 -18.25 -10.76 -6.58
C SER A 361 -16.94 -11.15 -7.29
N LEU A 362 -16.92 -11.13 -8.62
CA LEU A 362 -15.70 -11.40 -9.42
C LEU A 362 -14.56 -10.42 -9.08
N ILE A 363 -14.86 -9.12 -9.07
CA ILE A 363 -13.87 -8.07 -8.78
C ILE A 363 -13.29 -8.20 -7.37
N TRP A 364 -14.12 -8.58 -6.39
CA TRP A 364 -13.63 -8.79 -5.03
C TRP A 364 -12.78 -10.06 -4.94
N LEU A 365 -13.23 -11.17 -5.54
CA LEU A 365 -12.52 -12.46 -5.49
C LEU A 365 -11.14 -12.42 -6.15
N ASP A 366 -10.94 -11.62 -7.21
CA ASP A 366 -9.64 -11.41 -7.84
C ASP A 366 -8.56 -10.88 -6.88
N ARG A 367 -8.97 -10.13 -5.85
CA ARG A 367 -8.04 -9.62 -4.82
C ARG A 367 -7.58 -10.70 -3.84
N VAL A 368 -8.39 -11.74 -3.71
CA VAL A 368 -8.24 -12.77 -2.67
C VAL A 368 -7.51 -13.98 -3.24
N TYR A 369 -7.76 -14.33 -4.50
CA TYR A 369 -7.06 -15.43 -5.17
C TYR A 369 -5.73 -14.96 -5.75
N PRO A 370 -4.61 -15.66 -5.47
CA PRO A 370 -3.30 -15.26 -5.97
C PRO A 370 -3.10 -15.55 -7.46
N LEU A 371 -3.89 -16.47 -8.05
CA LEU A 371 -3.84 -16.86 -9.46
C LEU A 371 -5.26 -17.00 -10.02
N SER A 372 -5.49 -16.46 -11.22
CA SER A 372 -6.81 -16.52 -11.88
C SER A 372 -7.27 -17.97 -12.14
N SER A 373 -6.34 -18.91 -12.35
CA SER A 373 -6.67 -20.34 -12.50
C SER A 373 -7.29 -20.96 -11.24
N GLN A 374 -6.88 -20.51 -10.05
CA GLN A 374 -7.45 -20.99 -8.79
C GLN A 374 -8.84 -20.41 -8.55
N LEU A 375 -9.03 -19.11 -8.83
CA LEU A 375 -10.36 -18.50 -8.84
C LEU A 375 -11.31 -19.26 -9.77
N PHE A 376 -10.82 -19.62 -10.96
CA PHE A 376 -11.63 -20.37 -11.91
C PHE A 376 -12.04 -21.74 -11.35
N GLY A 377 -11.09 -22.51 -10.81
CA GLY A 377 -11.39 -23.81 -10.20
C GLY A 377 -12.37 -23.73 -9.04
N ALA A 378 -12.35 -22.62 -8.28
CA ALA A 378 -13.31 -22.39 -7.21
C ALA A 378 -14.71 -22.01 -7.72
N LEU A 379 -14.81 -21.23 -8.80
CA LEU A 379 -16.10 -20.82 -9.36
C LEU A 379 -16.77 -21.94 -10.15
N PHE A 380 -16.01 -22.64 -10.99
CA PHE A 380 -16.55 -23.57 -11.97
C PHE A 380 -15.92 -24.96 -11.77
N ALA A 381 -16.76 -25.95 -11.44
CA ALA A 381 -16.32 -27.34 -11.37
C ALA A 381 -15.65 -27.74 -12.70
N SER A 382 -14.56 -28.50 -12.63
CA SER A 382 -13.68 -28.86 -13.77
C SER A 382 -14.44 -29.33 -15.03
N ASP A 383 -15.58 -29.99 -14.82
CA ASP A 383 -16.31 -30.67 -15.88
C ASP A 383 -17.46 -29.83 -16.47
N SER A 384 -17.61 -28.58 -16.00
CA SER A 384 -18.71 -27.68 -16.36
C SER A 384 -18.28 -26.40 -17.08
N TRP A 385 -17.03 -26.33 -17.54
CA TRP A 385 -16.43 -25.10 -18.08
C TRP A 385 -17.15 -24.63 -19.35
N ASP A 386 -17.45 -25.56 -20.26
CA ASP A 386 -18.12 -25.27 -21.52
C ASP A 386 -19.51 -24.66 -21.33
N HIS A 387 -20.17 -24.95 -20.20
CA HIS A 387 -21.48 -24.40 -19.87
C HIS A 387 -21.41 -22.90 -19.55
N TYR A 388 -20.40 -22.46 -18.80
CA TYR A 388 -20.30 -21.06 -18.34
C TYR A 388 -19.47 -20.17 -19.28
N LEU A 389 -18.61 -20.75 -20.12
CA LEU A 389 -17.73 -20.02 -21.03
C LEU A 389 -18.45 -19.00 -21.94
N PRO A 390 -19.62 -19.31 -22.53
CA PRO A 390 -20.37 -18.31 -23.31
C PRO A 390 -20.79 -17.09 -22.48
N GLY A 391 -21.16 -17.29 -21.22
CA GLY A 391 -21.50 -16.21 -20.29
C GLY A 391 -20.29 -15.36 -19.92
N ILE A 392 -19.15 -15.99 -19.63
CA ILE A 392 -17.90 -15.28 -19.31
C ILE A 392 -17.43 -14.44 -20.51
N ARG A 393 -17.47 -15.00 -21.72
CA ARG A 393 -17.14 -14.26 -22.96
C ARG A 393 -18.10 -13.10 -23.20
N TRP A 394 -19.37 -13.28 -22.85
CA TRP A 394 -20.35 -12.20 -22.94
C TRP A 394 -20.04 -11.08 -21.94
N LEU A 395 -19.66 -11.41 -20.71
CA LEU A 395 -19.25 -10.44 -19.69
C LEU A 395 -18.01 -9.62 -20.10
N ASP A 396 -17.09 -10.20 -20.88
CA ASP A 396 -15.89 -9.51 -21.40
C ASP A 396 -16.17 -8.59 -22.59
N SER A 397 -17.38 -8.65 -23.16
CA SER A 397 -17.76 -7.85 -24.32
C SER A 397 -18.27 -6.45 -23.93
N ARG A 398 -18.60 -5.61 -24.92
CA ARG A 398 -19.26 -4.31 -24.67
C ARG A 398 -20.74 -4.43 -24.29
N ARG A 399 -21.38 -5.59 -24.55
CA ARG A 399 -22.82 -5.81 -24.34
C ARG A 399 -23.30 -5.55 -22.90
N PRO A 400 -22.65 -6.06 -21.85
CA PRO A 400 -23.08 -5.82 -20.47
C PRO A 400 -23.07 -4.33 -20.12
N GLN A 401 -22.05 -3.60 -20.58
CA GLN A 401 -21.92 -2.16 -20.36
C GLN A 401 -23.03 -1.37 -21.06
N ASP A 402 -23.34 -1.71 -22.32
CA ASP A 402 -24.40 -1.05 -23.07
C ASP A 402 -25.78 -1.33 -22.45
N TYR A 403 -26.03 -2.57 -22.02
CA TYR A 403 -27.26 -2.93 -21.30
C TYR A 403 -27.41 -2.21 -19.95
N TRP A 404 -26.33 -2.15 -19.17
CA TRP A 404 -26.31 -1.45 -17.88
C TRP A 404 -26.64 0.04 -18.02
N ARG A 405 -26.15 0.67 -19.10
CA ARG A 405 -26.44 2.08 -19.42
C ARG A 405 -27.83 2.31 -20.01
N GLY A 406 -28.56 1.25 -20.34
CA GLY A 406 -29.85 1.33 -21.03
C GLY A 406 -29.75 1.57 -22.53
N ASN A 407 -28.57 1.38 -23.13
CA ASN A 407 -28.32 1.56 -24.57
C ASN A 407 -28.61 0.28 -25.38
N ALA A 408 -28.83 -0.85 -24.71
CA ALA A 408 -29.15 -2.12 -25.34
C ALA A 408 -30.21 -2.88 -24.52
N ALA A 409 -30.97 -3.74 -25.18
CA ALA A 409 -31.85 -4.73 -24.55
C ALA A 409 -31.18 -6.12 -24.58
N LEU A 410 -31.46 -6.95 -23.58
CA LEU A 410 -30.98 -8.34 -23.55
C LEU A 410 -31.87 -9.25 -24.40
N THR A 411 -31.24 -10.12 -25.18
CA THR A 411 -31.94 -11.29 -25.74
C THR A 411 -32.23 -12.32 -24.65
N ASP A 412 -33.16 -13.25 -24.89
CA ASP A 412 -33.47 -14.29 -23.91
C ASP A 412 -32.28 -15.22 -23.64
N GLU A 413 -31.44 -15.47 -24.64
CA GLU A 413 -30.16 -16.18 -24.47
C GLU A 413 -29.20 -15.42 -23.54
N GLU A 414 -29.10 -14.10 -23.67
CA GLU A 414 -28.24 -13.28 -22.81
C GLU A 414 -28.75 -13.29 -21.36
N LYS A 415 -30.07 -13.21 -21.15
CA LYS A 415 -30.68 -13.36 -19.82
C LYS A 415 -30.37 -14.73 -19.22
N GLN A 416 -30.49 -15.81 -20.00
CA GLN A 416 -30.15 -17.16 -19.54
C GLN A 416 -28.66 -17.28 -19.16
N ARG A 417 -27.75 -16.63 -19.89
CA ARG A 417 -26.32 -16.62 -19.55
C ARG A 417 -26.06 -15.90 -18.22
N ILE A 418 -26.68 -14.75 -17.99
CA ILE A 418 -26.58 -14.01 -16.73
C ILE A 418 -27.10 -14.88 -15.58
N ASN A 419 -28.30 -15.45 -15.73
CA ASN A 419 -28.89 -16.29 -14.70
C ASN A 419 -28.07 -17.56 -14.43
N GLY A 420 -27.51 -18.20 -15.47
CA GLY A 420 -26.61 -19.35 -15.31
C GLY A 420 -25.37 -19.00 -14.47
N LEU A 421 -24.73 -17.86 -14.77
CA LEU A 421 -23.62 -17.36 -13.95
C LEU A 421 -24.05 -17.00 -12.54
N PHE A 422 -25.21 -16.36 -12.37
CA PHE A 422 -25.76 -16.03 -11.06
C PHE A 422 -25.97 -17.28 -10.19
N GLN A 423 -26.59 -18.32 -10.75
CA GLN A 423 -26.80 -19.59 -10.09
C GLN A 423 -25.49 -20.30 -9.73
N CYS A 424 -24.45 -20.12 -10.55
CA CYS A 424 -23.11 -20.60 -10.24
C CYS A 424 -22.58 -20.03 -8.91
N PHE A 425 -22.70 -18.71 -8.72
CA PHE A 425 -22.34 -18.07 -7.44
C PHE A 425 -23.28 -18.50 -6.30
N ALA A 426 -24.59 -18.51 -6.54
CA ALA A 426 -25.59 -18.81 -5.52
C ALA A 426 -25.48 -20.22 -4.94
N ARG A 427 -25.05 -21.20 -5.75
CA ARG A 427 -24.92 -22.61 -5.35
C ARG A 427 -23.50 -23.00 -4.95
N ASN A 428 -22.55 -22.08 -5.03
CA ASN A 428 -21.14 -22.36 -4.77
C ASN A 428 -20.91 -22.71 -3.29
N LYS A 429 -20.07 -23.71 -3.04
CA LYS A 429 -19.75 -24.20 -1.69
C LYS A 429 -18.41 -23.69 -1.15
N GLU A 430 -17.59 -23.08 -2.00
CA GLU A 430 -16.30 -22.52 -1.61
C GLU A 430 -16.50 -21.28 -0.75
N LYS A 431 -15.90 -21.30 0.44
CA LYS A 431 -16.08 -20.25 1.45
C LYS A 431 -15.75 -18.84 0.95
N PRO A 432 -14.67 -18.61 0.16
CA PRO A 432 -14.38 -17.29 -0.40
C PRO A 432 -15.50 -16.79 -1.33
N VAL A 433 -16.07 -17.68 -2.14
CA VAL A 433 -17.14 -17.34 -3.10
C VAL A 433 -18.43 -17.01 -2.35
N GLN A 434 -18.77 -17.81 -1.34
CA GLN A 434 -19.92 -17.55 -0.47
C GLN A 434 -19.84 -16.19 0.22
N LEU A 435 -18.68 -15.86 0.79
CA LEU A 435 -18.48 -14.56 1.44
C LEU A 435 -18.61 -13.41 0.43
N ALA A 436 -17.92 -13.49 -0.71
CA ALA A 436 -17.99 -12.46 -1.75
C ALA A 436 -19.42 -12.22 -2.22
N PHE A 437 -20.16 -13.29 -2.48
CA PHE A 437 -21.53 -13.22 -2.98
C PHE A 437 -22.49 -12.69 -1.91
N ALA A 438 -22.34 -13.09 -0.65
CA ALA A 438 -23.14 -12.55 0.46
C ALA A 438 -22.91 -11.03 0.65
N LEU A 439 -21.65 -10.58 0.60
CA LEU A 439 -21.31 -9.15 0.67
C LEU A 439 -21.88 -8.38 -0.53
N ALA A 440 -21.84 -8.95 -1.73
CA ALA A 440 -22.47 -8.35 -2.92
C ALA A 440 -23.99 -8.21 -2.74
N ARG A 441 -24.68 -9.27 -2.30
CA ARG A 441 -26.14 -9.30 -2.09
C ARG A 441 -26.62 -8.27 -1.08
N LEU A 442 -25.85 -8.04 -0.02
CA LEU A 442 -26.15 -7.00 0.97
C LEU A 442 -25.79 -5.58 0.49
N GLY A 443 -25.15 -5.43 -0.67
CA GLY A 443 -24.75 -4.14 -1.23
C GLY A 443 -23.44 -3.57 -0.67
N VAL A 444 -22.68 -4.35 0.11
CA VAL A 444 -21.34 -3.95 0.61
C VAL A 444 -20.40 -3.68 -0.57
N LEU A 445 -20.52 -4.47 -1.64
CA LEU A 445 -19.68 -4.39 -2.83
C LEU A 445 -20.29 -3.54 -3.96
N LYS A 446 -21.37 -2.79 -3.70
CA LYS A 446 -22.13 -2.03 -4.73
C LYS A 446 -21.28 -1.14 -5.63
N ARG A 447 -20.16 -0.65 -5.11
CA ARG A 447 -19.19 0.20 -5.82
C ARG A 447 -18.54 -0.50 -7.03
N TYR A 448 -18.56 -1.82 -7.07
CA TYR A 448 -17.96 -2.63 -8.13
C TYR A 448 -18.95 -3.07 -9.21
N ALA A 449 -20.26 -2.89 -8.99
CA ALA A 449 -21.30 -3.43 -9.86
C ALA A 449 -21.21 -2.96 -11.32
N ALA A 450 -20.62 -1.79 -11.58
CA ALA A 450 -20.44 -1.21 -12.91
C ALA A 450 -18.98 -0.80 -13.21
N ASP A 451 -18.01 -1.37 -12.50
CA ASP A 451 -16.58 -1.12 -12.75
C ASP A 451 -16.07 -2.05 -13.87
N TRP A 452 -16.41 -1.70 -15.11
CA TRP A 452 -16.10 -2.51 -16.30
C TRP A 452 -14.59 -2.68 -16.54
N LEU A 453 -13.78 -1.71 -16.16
CA LEU A 453 -12.32 -1.80 -16.27
C LEU A 453 -11.77 -2.82 -15.28
N ALA A 454 -12.23 -2.80 -14.03
CA ALA A 454 -11.87 -3.83 -13.06
C ALA A 454 -12.37 -5.19 -13.51
N LEU A 455 -13.63 -5.29 -13.96
CA LEU A 455 -14.21 -6.55 -14.42
C LEU A 455 -13.41 -7.16 -15.59
N HIS A 456 -13.06 -6.35 -16.60
CA HIS A 456 -12.24 -6.81 -17.73
C HIS A 456 -10.86 -7.32 -17.28
N ARG A 457 -10.21 -6.65 -16.30
CA ARG A 457 -8.94 -7.12 -15.73
C ARG A 457 -9.04 -8.48 -15.05
N VAL A 458 -10.19 -8.78 -14.45
CA VAL A 458 -10.44 -10.11 -13.85
C VAL A 458 -10.71 -11.14 -14.95
N ILE A 459 -11.55 -10.81 -15.93
CA ILE A 459 -12.02 -11.77 -16.94
C ILE A 459 -10.97 -12.10 -18.00
N SER A 460 -10.19 -11.11 -18.46
CA SER A 460 -9.23 -11.31 -19.55
C SER A 460 -8.19 -12.42 -19.25
N PRO A 461 -7.54 -12.46 -18.06
CA PRO A 461 -6.68 -13.57 -17.68
C PRO A 461 -7.43 -14.91 -17.60
N LEU A 462 -8.68 -14.92 -17.11
CA LEU A 462 -9.49 -16.14 -17.06
C LEU A 462 -9.71 -16.72 -18.46
N LEU A 463 -10.02 -15.88 -19.45
CA LEU A 463 -10.21 -16.32 -20.83
C LEU A 463 -8.92 -16.83 -21.49
N ILE A 464 -7.76 -16.28 -21.12
CA ILE A 464 -6.45 -16.76 -21.60
C ILE A 464 -6.15 -18.16 -21.05
N VAL A 465 -6.39 -18.40 -19.76
CA VAL A 465 -6.18 -19.72 -19.13
C VAL A 465 -7.06 -20.79 -19.79
N ILE A 466 -8.31 -20.45 -20.11
CA ILE A 466 -9.23 -21.35 -20.81
C ILE A 466 -8.68 -21.67 -22.21
N LYS A 467 -8.24 -20.67 -22.98
CA LYS A 467 -7.64 -20.86 -24.31
C LYS A 467 -6.31 -21.63 -24.34
N ALA A 468 -5.64 -21.81 -23.20
CA ALA A 468 -4.38 -22.56 -23.12
C ALA A 468 -4.60 -24.04 -22.73
N ARG A 469 -5.80 -24.41 -22.28
CA ARG A 469 -6.19 -25.79 -21.94
C ARG A 469 -6.91 -26.52 -23.07
N TYR A 470 -7.45 -25.77 -24.04
CA TYR A 470 -8.00 -26.23 -25.32
C TYR A 470 -7.07 -25.73 -26.43
#